data_AF-A0A9E0T746-F1
#
_entry.id   AF-A0A9E0T746-F1
#
_cell.length_a   1.000
_cell.length_b   1.000
_cell.length_c   1.000
_cell.angle_alpha   90.00
_cell.angle_beta   90.00
_cell.angle_gamma   90.00
#
_symmetry.space_group_name_H-M   'P 1'
#
loop_
_entity.id
_entity.type
_entity.pdbx_description
1 polymer ?
#
loop_
_entity_poly.entity_id
_entity_poly.type
_entity_poly.pdbx_seq_one_letter_code
_entity_poly.pdbx_strand_id
1 'polypeptide(L)' 'MHKRMTITLDEAVYEGLYRMVGKRRMSQFIEDLLRPHVVDSSLDDGYRAMAADTAREAEAQEWCNALAGDVADAAR' A
#
# COMPACT_ATOMS: atom_id res chain seq x y z
N MET A 1 3.08 7.47 -10.43
CA MET A 1 2.38 8.41 -11.35
C MET A 1 1.85 9.57 -10.53
N HIS A 2 2.10 10.82 -10.95
CA HIS A 2 1.55 12.00 -10.26
C HIS A 2 0.31 12.53 -11.01
N LYS A 3 -0.70 12.96 -10.26
CA LYS A 3 -1.92 13.61 -10.78
C LYS A 3 -2.00 15.01 -10.20
N ARG A 4 -2.36 16.00 -11.02
CA ARG A 4 -2.57 17.38 -10.56
C ARG A 4 -4.04 17.55 -10.16
N MET A 5 -4.27 18.09 -8.97
CA MET A 5 -5.60 18.47 -8.51
C MET A 5 -5.59 19.93 -8.06
N THR A 6 -6.71 20.63 -8.24
CA THR A 6 -6.91 21.97 -7.70
C THR A 6 -7.66 21.85 -6.39
N ILE A 7 -7.13 22.43 -5.31
CA ILE A 7 -7.77 22.49 -3.99
C ILE A 7 -7.92 23.95 -3.57
N THR A 8 -8.98 24.25 -2.83
CA THR A 8 -9.16 25.56 -2.20
C THR A 8 -8.58 25.51 -0.78
N LEU A 9 -7.78 26.51 -0.43
CA LEU A 9 -7.16 26.66 0.89
C LEU A 9 -7.60 28.00 1.48
N ASP A 10 -7.61 28.08 2.80
CA ASP A 10 -7.69 29.38 3.48
C ASP A 10 -6.46 30.24 3.15
N GLU A 11 -6.65 31.55 3.02
CA GLU A 11 -5.59 32.49 2.63
C GLU A 11 -4.41 32.46 3.61
N ALA A 12 -4.66 32.40 4.91
CA ALA A 12 -3.60 32.37 5.91
C ALA A 12 -2.80 31.06 5.85
N VAL A 13 -3.47 29.95 5.52
CA VAL A 13 -2.81 28.66 5.31
C VAL A 13 -1.96 28.67 4.05
N TYR A 14 -2.47 29.24 2.94
CA TYR A 14 -1.72 29.36 1.70
C TYR A 14 -0.45 30.21 1.88
N GLU A 15 -0.57 31.38 2.51
CA GLU A 15 0.56 32.27 2.81
C GLU A 15 1.57 31.61 3.76
N GLY A 16 1.08 30.95 4.81
CA GLY A 16 1.93 30.19 5.74
C GLY A 16 2.71 29.09 5.03
N LEU A 17 2.04 28.32 4.17
CA LEU A 17 2.67 27.28 3.36
C LEU A 17 3.71 27.88 2.40
N TYR A 18 3.40 29.02 1.78
CA TYR A 18 4.30 29.70 0.85
C TYR A 18 5.58 30.18 1.53
N ARG A 19 5.47 30.76 2.72
CA ARG A 19 6.62 31.25 3.49
C ARG A 19 7.46 30.13 4.05
N MET A 20 6.84 29.10 4.62
CA MET A 20 7.55 28.02 5.32
C MET A 20 8.19 27.01 4.38
N VAL A 21 7.48 26.60 3.33
CA VAL A 21 7.89 25.48 2.47
C VAL A 21 8.53 25.99 1.16
N GLY A 22 8.05 27.13 0.67
CA GLY A 22 8.47 27.74 -0.59
C GLY A 22 7.72 27.19 -1.81
N LYS A 23 7.57 28.03 -2.84
CA LYS A 23 6.78 27.78 -4.06
C LYS A 23 7.01 26.41 -4.74
N ARG A 24 8.23 25.89 -4.70
CA ARG A 24 8.62 24.67 -5.44
C ARG A 24 8.37 23.37 -4.69
N ARG A 25 8.13 23.41 -3.37
CA ARG A 25 8.04 22.22 -2.52
C ARG A 25 6.65 21.99 -1.92
N MET A 26 5.69 22.89 -2.18
CA MET A 26 4.33 22.79 -1.63
C MET A 26 3.65 21.46 -1.97
N SER A 27 3.69 21.04 -3.24
CA SER A 27 3.04 19.80 -3.67
C SER A 27 3.64 18.58 -2.98
N GLN A 28 4.98 18.54 -2.84
CA GLN A 28 5.66 17.44 -2.15
C GLN A 28 5.35 17.44 -0.65
N PHE A 29 5.37 18.60 -0.01
CA PHE A 29 5.03 18.72 1.41
C PHE A 29 3.61 18.24 1.73
N ILE A 30 2.62 18.66 0.90
CA ILE A 30 1.23 18.21 1.06
C ILE A 30 1.13 16.70 0.80
N GLU A 31 1.83 16.18 -0.22
CA GLU A 31 1.85 14.74 -0.52
C GLU A 31 2.43 13.93 0.64
N ASP A 32 3.54 14.36 1.22
CA ASP A 32 4.20 13.67 2.35
C ASP A 32 3.30 13.67 3.60
N LEU A 33 2.56 14.76 3.83
CA LEU A 33 1.60 14.85 4.92
C LEU A 33 0.38 13.94 4.70
N LEU A 34 -0.15 13.88 3.47
CA LEU A 34 -1.34 13.10 3.16
C LEU A 34 -1.06 11.60 3.05
N ARG A 35 0.12 11.21 2.54
CA ARG A 35 0.52 9.83 2.27
C ARG A 35 0.19 8.85 3.40
N PRO A 36 0.56 9.07 4.67
CA PRO A 36 0.24 8.14 5.76
C PRO A 36 -1.26 8.04 6.10
N HIS A 37 -2.08 8.98 5.63
CA HIS A 37 -3.52 9.03 5.90
C HIS A 37 -4.38 8.53 4.73
N VAL A 38 -3.84 8.53 3.51
CA VAL A 38 -4.59 8.17 2.28
C VAL A 38 -4.06 6.92 1.60
N VAL A 39 -2.80 6.57 1.82
CA VAL A 39 -2.24 5.29 1.39
C VAL A 39 -2.39 4.36 2.57
N ASP A 40 -3.52 3.65 2.58
CA ASP A 40 -3.84 2.63 3.55
C ASP A 40 -2.70 1.59 3.58
N SER A 41 -2.07 1.40 4.74
CA SER A 41 -1.05 0.38 4.95
C SER A 41 -1.65 -1.02 5.01
N SER A 42 -2.98 -1.16 4.99
CA SER A 42 -3.68 -2.45 5.13
C SER A 42 -3.22 -3.54 4.16
N LEU A 43 -2.83 -3.19 2.94
CA LEU A 43 -2.33 -4.17 1.97
C LEU A 43 -0.91 -4.64 2.32
N ASP A 44 -0.02 -3.73 2.69
CA ASP A 44 1.37 -4.05 3.06
C ASP A 44 1.42 -4.78 4.40
N ASP A 45 0.60 -4.36 5.36
CA ASP A 45 0.41 -5.01 6.65
C ASP A 45 -0.25 -6.39 6.48
N GLY A 46 -1.21 -6.53 5.56
CA GLY A 46 -1.81 -7.80 5.19
C GLY A 46 -0.81 -8.77 4.57
N TYR A 47 0.02 -8.31 3.61
CA TYR A 47 1.10 -9.13 3.05
C TYR A 47 2.14 -9.51 4.10
N ARG A 48 2.48 -8.59 5.01
CA ARG A 48 3.43 -8.85 6.09
C ARG A 48 2.89 -9.86 7.11
N ALA A 49 1.61 -9.75 7.46
CA ALA A 49 0.95 -10.71 8.33
C ALA A 49 0.87 -12.10 7.69
N MET A 50 0.56 -12.18 6.38
CA MET A 50 0.56 -13.44 5.64
C MET A 50 1.97 -14.06 5.55
N ALA A 51 3.00 -13.25 5.28
CA ALA A 51 4.39 -13.72 5.23
C ALA A 51 4.96 -14.15 6.60
N ALA A 52 4.40 -13.64 7.70
CA ALA A 52 4.76 -14.05 9.05
C ALA A 52 4.05 -15.33 9.52
N ASP A 53 3.02 -15.78 8.79
CA ASP A 53 2.23 -16.97 9.12
C ASP A 53 2.75 -18.19 8.35
N THR A 54 3.88 -18.72 8.81
CA THR A 54 4.53 -19.90 8.21
C THR A 54 3.69 -21.18 8.37
N ALA A 55 2.76 -21.22 9.33
CA ALA A 55 1.88 -22.36 9.54
C ALA A 55 0.82 -22.44 8.43
N ARG A 56 0.24 -21.29 8.07
CA ARG A 56 -0.69 -21.19 6.94
C ARG A 56 0.00 -21.46 5.60
N GLU A 57 1.26 -21.04 5.42
CA GLU A 57 2.04 -21.38 4.23
C GLU A 57 2.26 -22.90 4.11
N ALA A 58 2.57 -23.58 5.23
CA ALA A 58 2.74 -25.03 5.25
C ALA A 58 1.45 -25.78 4.88
N GLU A 59 0.30 -25.38 5.45
CA GLU A 59 -1.00 -25.95 5.10
C GLU A 59 -1.36 -25.73 3.62
N ALA A 60 -1.10 -24.52 3.09
CA ALA A 60 -1.34 -24.24 1.67
C ALA A 60 -0.43 -25.08 0.76
N GLN A 61 0.82 -25.29 1.15
CA GLN A 61 1.75 -26.15 0.41
C GLN A 61 1.30 -27.61 0.43
N GLU A 62 0.83 -28.11 1.58
CA GLU A 62 0.25 -29.45 1.70
C GLU A 62 -1.00 -29.61 0.82
N TRP A 63 -1.89 -28.62 0.80
CA TRP A 63 -3.06 -28.62 -0.07
C TRP A 63 -2.70 -28.62 -1.56
N CYS A 64 -1.74 -27.79 -1.97
CA CYS A 64 -1.24 -27.76 -3.35
C CYS A 64 -0.60 -29.09 -3.77
N ASN A 65 0.18 -29.70 -2.86
CA ASN A 65 0.84 -30.98 -3.12
C ASN A 65 -0.17 -32.13 -3.17
N ALA A 66 -1.22 -32.11 -2.34
CA ALA A 66 -2.31 -33.08 -2.39
C ALA A 66 -3.05 -33.02 -3.73
N LEU A 67 -3.33 -31.82 -4.24
CA LEU A 67 -3.96 -31.64 -5.55
C LEU A 67 -3.08 -32.18 -6.70
N ALA A 68 -1.76 -32.02 -6.61
CA ALA A 68 -0.83 -32.54 -7.60
C ALA A 68 -0.71 -34.08 -7.58
N GLY A 69 -0.86 -34.70 -6.39
CA GLY A 69 -0.93 -36.15 -6.23
C GLY A 69 -2.17 -36.75 -6.87
N ASP A 70 -3.34 -36.15 -6.63
CA ASP A 70 -4.61 -36.61 -7.19
C ASP A 70 -4.65 -36.57 -8.72
N VAL A 71 -4.04 -35.55 -9.35
CA VAL A 71 -3.93 -35.46 -10.81
C VAL A 71 -3.01 -36.55 -11.39
N ALA A 72 -1.97 -36.94 -10.66
CA ALA A 72 -1.06 -38.02 -11.07
C ALA A 72 -1.70 -39.41 -10.93
N ASP A 73 -2.54 -39.63 -9.92
CA ASP A 73 -3.27 -40.87 -9.71
C ASP A 73 -4.46 -41.02 -10.67
N ALA A 74 -5.11 -39.93 -11.09
CA ALA A 74 -6.19 -39.95 -12.09
C ALA A 74 -5.70 -40.20 -13.53
N ALA A 75 -4.39 -40.11 -13.79
CA ALA A 75 -3.77 -40.36 -15.10
C ALA A 75 -3.26 -41.81 -15.28
N ARG A 76 -3.49 -42.71 -14.31
CA ARG A 76 -3.17 -44.15 -14.35
C ARG A 76 -4.41 -44.98 -14.67
#